data_AF-F3QJ82-F1
#
_entry.id   AF-F3QJ82-F1
#
_cell.length_a   1.000
_cell.length_b   1.000
_cell.length_c   1.000
_cell.angle_alpha   90.00
_cell.angle_beta   90.00
_cell.angle_gamma   90.00
#
_symmetry.space_group_name_H-M   'P 1'
#
loop_
_entity.id
_entity.type
_entity.pdbx_description
1 polymer ?
#
loop_
_entity_poly.entity_id
_entity_poly.type
_entity_poly.pdbx_seq_one_letter_code
_entity_poly.pdbx_strand_id
1 'polypeptide(L)'
;MNLQEKLQVIANHYGMDLQAIKLAEEGAELAAATLKNVGLMIQQENGEGGESIAQKRTEAMEKTDEEIADVLLVSRQMEYLLLEAPEYDEKITRLMNEKADRQLSRIKEEAK
;
A
#
# COMPACT_ATOMS: atom_id res chain seq x y z
N MET A 1 10.14 21.68 7.95
CA MET A 1 9.05 20.73 8.22
C MET A 1 9.59 19.31 8.16
N ASN A 2 9.43 18.53 9.21
CA ASN A 2 9.69 17.09 9.24
C ASN A 2 8.57 16.31 8.49
N LEU A 3 8.71 14.99 8.36
CA LEU A 3 7.72 14.18 7.63
C LEU A 3 6.33 14.22 8.28
N GLN A 4 6.26 14.13 9.61
CA GLN A 4 4.99 14.18 10.36
C GLN A 4 4.25 15.50 10.13
N GLU A 5 4.97 16.63 10.21
CA GLU A 5 4.41 17.97 9.96
C GLU A 5 3.88 18.10 8.52
N LYS A 6 4.57 17.51 7.54
CA LYS A 6 4.11 17.49 6.14
C LYS A 6 2.83 16.66 5.98
N LEU A 7 2.79 15.46 6.56
CA LEU A 7 1.62 14.58 6.52
C LEU A 7 0.38 15.29 7.08
N GLN A 8 0.51 15.93 8.24
CA GLN A 8 -0.59 16.65 8.90
C GLN A 8 -1.09 17.84 8.06
N VAL A 9 -0.18 18.64 7.48
CA VAL A 9 -0.58 19.76 6.61
C VAL A 9 -1.36 19.27 5.39
N ILE A 10 -0.90 18.20 4.74
CA ILE A 10 -1.57 17.63 3.57
C ILE A 10 -2.94 17.04 3.96
N ALA A 11 -2.97 16.26 5.04
CA ALA A 11 -4.19 15.63 5.54
C ALA A 11 -5.27 16.66 5.89
N ASN A 12 -4.91 17.70 6.64
CA ASN A 12 -5.82 18.79 7.00
C ASN A 12 -6.31 19.59 5.80
N HIS A 13 -5.50 19.71 4.75
CA HIS A 13 -5.91 20.43 3.54
C HIS A 13 -6.96 19.67 2.73
N TYR A 14 -6.80 18.36 2.55
CA TYR A 14 -7.66 17.56 1.68
C TYR A 14 -8.82 16.87 2.41
N GLY A 15 -8.66 16.53 3.70
CA GLY A 15 -9.67 15.85 4.51
C GLY A 15 -9.93 14.39 4.13
N MET A 16 -10.82 13.74 4.88
CA MET A 16 -11.02 12.28 4.86
C MET A 16 -11.43 11.73 3.49
N ASP A 17 -12.44 12.32 2.84
CA ASP A 17 -13.02 11.76 1.61
C ASP A 17 -12.03 11.80 0.44
N LEU A 18 -11.32 12.92 0.26
CA LEU A 18 -10.31 13.04 -0.79
C LEU A 18 -9.12 12.13 -0.53
N GLN A 19 -8.70 11.99 0.72
CA GLN A 19 -7.60 11.09 1.07
C GLN A 19 -7.97 9.62 0.93
N ALA A 20 -9.24 9.25 1.12
CA ALA A 20 -9.73 7.91 0.82
C ALA A 20 -9.68 7.60 -0.69
N ILE A 21 -10.03 8.58 -1.53
CA ILE A 21 -9.88 8.47 -3.00
C ILE A 21 -8.40 8.31 -3.34
N LYS A 22 -7.54 9.16 -2.77
CA LYS A 22 -6.10 9.11 -3.05
C LYS A 22 -5.48 7.79 -2.63
N LEU A 23 -5.87 7.25 -1.47
CA LEU A 23 -5.42 5.94 -1.02
C LEU A 23 -5.81 4.82 -2.00
N ALA A 24 -6.99 4.91 -2.60
CA ALA A 24 -7.43 3.95 -3.61
C ALA A 24 -6.63 4.09 -4.92
N GLU A 25 -6.30 5.32 -5.35
CA GLU A 25 -5.43 5.58 -6.50
C GLU A 25 -4.04 4.99 -6.28
N GLU A 26 -3.36 5.32 -5.18
CA GLU A 26 -2.01 4.78 -4.91
C GLU A 26 -2.03 3.26 -4.76
N GLY A 27 -3.10 2.70 -4.20
CA GLY A 27 -3.29 1.25 -4.14
C GLY A 27 -3.38 0.59 -5.52
N ALA A 28 -3.98 1.28 -6.50
CA ALA A 28 -4.05 0.81 -7.88
C ALA A 28 -2.70 0.95 -8.59
N GLU A 29 -1.95 2.02 -8.35
CA GLU A 29 -0.60 2.22 -8.89
C GLU A 29 0.37 1.15 -8.33
N LEU A 30 0.32 0.89 -7.03
CA LEU A 30 1.06 -0.20 -6.38
C LEU A 30 0.71 -1.56 -6.98
N ALA A 31 -0.57 -1.85 -7.21
CA ALA A 31 -0.99 -3.09 -7.83
C ALA A 31 -0.41 -3.24 -9.24
N ALA A 32 -0.44 -2.17 -10.05
CA ALA A 32 0.11 -2.18 -11.40
C ALA A 32 1.64 -2.39 -11.40
N ALA A 33 2.38 -1.69 -10.53
CA ALA A 33 3.83 -1.83 -10.39
C ALA A 33 4.21 -3.25 -9.96
N THR A 34 3.52 -3.79 -8.95
CA THR A 34 3.74 -5.15 -8.45
C THR A 34 3.50 -6.20 -9.53
N LEU A 35 2.38 -6.11 -10.26
CA LEU A 35 2.04 -7.06 -11.31
C LEU A 35 3.03 -7.00 -12.49
N LYS A 36 3.53 -5.80 -12.83
CA LYS A 36 4.58 -5.64 -13.84
C LYS A 36 5.87 -6.36 -13.41
N ASN A 37 6.28 -6.21 -12.15
CA ASN A 37 7.46 -6.88 -11.61
C ASN A 37 7.29 -8.41 -11.63
N VAL A 38 6.12 -8.93 -11.23
CA VAL A 38 5.80 -10.37 -11.32
C VAL A 38 5.86 -10.88 -12.77
N GLY A 39 5.31 -10.13 -13.72
CA GLY A 39 5.37 -10.49 -15.14
C GLY A 39 6.82 -10.61 -15.65
N LEU A 40 7.68 -9.65 -15.31
CA LEU A 40 9.10 -9.69 -15.67
C LEU A 40 9.85 -10.84 -14.99
N MET A 41 9.52 -11.15 -13.73
CA MET A 41 10.08 -12.31 -13.02
C MET A 41 9.76 -13.62 -13.75
N ILE A 42 8.51 -13.82 -14.16
CA ILE A 42 8.07 -15.01 -14.90
C ILE A 42 8.80 -15.11 -16.25
N GLN A 43 8.93 -14.01 -16.98
CA GLN A 43 9.67 -13.98 -18.25
C GLN A 43 11.13 -14.39 -18.06
N GLN A 44 11.78 -13.87 -17.02
CA GLN A 44 13.15 -14.21 -16.69
C GLN A 44 13.31 -15.69 -16.31
N GLU A 45 12.38 -16.26 -15.53
CA GLU A 45 12.36 -17.69 -15.18
C GLU A 45 12.16 -18.59 -16.40
N ASN A 46 11.39 -18.13 -17.39
CA ASN A 46 11.20 -18.82 -18.67
C ASN A 46 12.39 -18.67 -19.64
N GLY A 47 13.45 -17.95 -19.24
CA GLY A 47 14.64 -17.72 -20.07
C GLY A 47 14.45 -16.67 -21.16
N GLU A 48 13.40 -15.85 -21.09
CA GLU A 48 13.19 -14.74 -22.02
C GLU A 48 14.14 -13.57 -21.70
N GLY A 49 14.66 -12.91 -22.73
CA GLY A 49 15.04 -11.49 -22.69
C GLY A 49 16.32 -11.03 -21.97
N GLY A 50 17.24 -11.91 -21.57
CA GLY A 50 18.65 -11.57 -21.28
C GLY A 50 18.89 -10.36 -20.36
N GLU A 51 20.01 -9.65 -20.54
CA GLU A 51 20.38 -8.46 -19.72
C GLU A 51 19.29 -7.36 -19.74
N SER A 52 18.53 -7.24 -20.84
CA SER A 52 17.48 -6.22 -20.98
C SER A 52 16.29 -6.44 -20.04
N ILE A 53 15.95 -7.70 -19.72
CA ILE A 53 14.88 -8.01 -18.77
C ILE A 53 15.36 -7.83 -17.34
N ALA A 54 16.62 -8.16 -17.04
CA ALA A 54 17.20 -7.92 -15.72
C ALA A 54 17.16 -6.42 -15.37
N GLN A 55 17.54 -5.55 -16.32
CA GLN A 55 17.44 -4.09 -16.11
C GLN A 55 16.00 -3.62 -15.91
N LYS A 56 15.07 -4.05 -16.77
CA LYS A 56 13.63 -3.71 -16.62
C LYS A 56 13.06 -4.17 -15.29
N ARG A 57 13.55 -5.29 -14.76
CA ARG A 57 13.14 -5.81 -13.45
C ARG A 57 13.64 -4.93 -12.32
N THR A 58 14.89 -4.47 -12.37
CA THR A 58 15.40 -3.49 -11.40
C THR A 58 14.56 -2.21 -11.41
N GLU A 59 14.28 -1.65 -12.58
CA GLU A 59 13.43 -0.44 -12.71
C GLU A 59 12.01 -0.69 -12.19
N ALA A 60 11.43 -1.88 -12.43
CA ALA A 60 10.12 -2.24 -11.91
C ALA A 60 10.10 -2.43 -10.39
N MET A 61 11.20 -2.93 -9.80
CA MET A 61 11.36 -3.03 -8.35
C MET A 61 11.44 -1.65 -7.71
N GLU A 62 12.28 -0.75 -8.24
CA GLU A 62 12.38 0.63 -7.76
C GLU A 62 11.03 1.34 -7.84
N LYS A 63 10.30 1.15 -8.95
CA LYS A 63 8.94 1.69 -9.07
C LYS A 63 7.99 1.10 -8.04
N THR A 64 8.09 -0.19 -7.74
CA THR A 64 7.27 -0.81 -6.69
C THR A 64 7.56 -0.18 -5.32
N ASP A 65 8.83 0.10 -5.01
CA ASP A 65 9.22 0.75 -3.75
C ASP A 65 8.68 2.19 -3.64
N GLU A 66 8.66 2.95 -4.74
CA GLU A 66 7.99 4.25 -4.81
C GLU A 66 6.49 4.14 -4.48
N GLU A 67 5.78 3.23 -5.15
CA GLU A 67 4.34 3.07 -4.93
C GLU A 67 4.00 2.59 -3.50
N ILE A 68 4.87 1.76 -2.90
CA ILE A 68 4.74 1.40 -1.48
C ILE A 68 4.87 2.66 -0.61
N ALA A 69 5.83 3.53 -0.90
CA ALA A 69 6.02 4.76 -0.15
C ALA A 69 4.79 5.69 -0.28
N ASP A 70 4.21 5.80 -1.47
CA ASP A 70 3.03 6.64 -1.74
C ASP A 70 1.78 6.11 -1.02
N VAL A 71 1.51 4.80 -1.10
CA VAL A 71 0.41 4.17 -0.32
C VAL A 71 0.60 4.40 1.17
N LEU A 72 1.81 4.21 1.70
CA LEU A 72 2.10 4.42 3.13
C LEU A 72 2.01 5.89 3.54
N LEU A 73 2.34 6.83 2.64
CA LEU A 73 2.20 8.26 2.88
C LEU A 73 0.73 8.61 3.11
N VAL A 74 -0.14 8.21 2.17
CA VAL A 74 -1.58 8.50 2.26
C VAL A 74 -2.25 7.71 3.39
N SER A 75 -1.81 6.48 3.66
CA SER A 75 -2.28 5.70 4.81
C SER A 75 -2.05 6.43 6.13
N ARG A 76 -0.87 7.02 6.33
CA ARG A 76 -0.57 7.81 7.54
C ARG A 76 -1.36 9.12 7.62
N GLN A 77 -1.68 9.72 6.48
CA GLN A 77 -2.58 10.88 6.43
C GLN A 77 -4.00 10.50 6.87
N MET A 78 -4.48 9.34 6.44
CA MET A 78 -5.77 8.77 6.86
C MET A 78 -5.78 8.44 8.36
N GLU A 79 -4.74 7.77 8.87
CA GLU A 79 -4.59 7.48 10.30
C GLU A 79 -4.64 8.75 11.14
N TYR A 80 -3.97 9.82 10.70
CA TYR A 80 -4.03 11.11 11.37
C TYR A 80 -5.45 11.69 11.40
N LEU A 81 -6.18 11.65 10.29
CA LEU A 81 -7.55 12.17 10.20
C LEU A 81 -8.54 11.36 11.05
N LEU A 82 -8.30 10.05 11.23
CA LEU A 82 -9.12 9.21 12.10
C LEU A 82 -9.03 9.64 13.58
N LEU A 83 -7.88 10.17 14.03
CA LEU A 83 -7.75 10.73 15.39
C LEU A 83 -8.74 11.87 15.65
N GLU A 84 -9.14 12.59 14.60
CA GLU A 84 -10.10 13.69 14.67
C GLU A 84 -11.57 13.20 14.51
N ALA A 85 -11.79 11.92 14.24
CA ALA A 85 -13.10 11.31 14.01
C ALA A 85 -13.32 10.02 14.85
N PRO A 86 -13.48 10.11 16.19
CA PRO A 86 -13.46 8.96 17.10
C PRO A 86 -14.47 7.85 16.78
N GLU A 87 -15.71 8.19 16.41
CA GLU A 87 -16.72 7.19 16.05
C GLU A 87 -16.33 6.40 14.78
N TYR A 88 -15.67 7.07 13.84
CA TYR A 88 -15.22 6.43 12.61
C TYR A 88 -13.96 5.61 12.84
N ASP A 89 -13.02 6.11 13.66
CA ASP A 89 -11.84 5.37 14.11
C ASP A 89 -12.22 4.06 14.81
N GLU A 90 -13.17 4.11 15.76
CA GLU A 90 -13.67 2.91 16.45
C GLU A 90 -14.25 1.89 15.45
N LYS A 91 -15.04 2.36 14.48
CA LYS A 91 -15.61 1.52 13.43
C LYS A 91 -14.52 0.86 12.58
N ILE A 92 -13.53 1.62 12.12
CA ILE A 92 -12.43 1.10 11.29
C ILE A 92 -11.58 0.11 12.08
N THR A 93 -11.19 0.45 13.32
CA THR A 93 -10.41 -0.41 14.22
C THR A 93 -11.12 -1.73 14.49
N ARG A 94 -12.44 -1.72 14.73
CA ARG A 94 -13.24 -2.94 14.88
C ARG A 94 -13.19 -3.81 13.62
N LEU A 95 -13.40 -3.23 12.44
CA LEU A 95 -13.35 -3.96 11.16
C LEU A 95 -11.95 -4.55 10.88
N MET A 96 -10.88 -3.83 11.24
CA MET A 96 -9.51 -4.31 11.13
C MET A 96 -9.25 -5.50 12.05
N ASN A 97 -9.66 -5.42 13.33
CA ASN A 97 -9.52 -6.53 14.29
C ASN A 97 -10.25 -7.79 13.81
N GLU A 98 -11.51 -7.66 13.38
CA GLU A 98 -12.29 -8.79 12.85
C GLU A 98 -11.59 -9.44 11.63
N LYS A 99 -10.93 -8.65 10.78
CA LYS A 99 -10.17 -9.17 9.63
C LYS A 99 -8.88 -9.87 10.07
N ALA A 100 -8.15 -9.29 11.03
CA ALA A 100 -6.93 -9.87 11.57
C ALA A 100 -7.21 -11.24 12.23
N ASP A 101 -8.26 -11.35 13.04
CA ASP A 101 -8.67 -12.61 13.67
C ASP A 101 -8.93 -13.73 12.66
N ARG A 102 -9.61 -13.40 11.54
CA ARG A 102 -9.83 -14.35 10.43
C ARG A 102 -8.53 -14.79 9.78
N GLN A 103 -7.58 -13.87 9.56
CA GLN A 103 -6.29 -14.20 8.97
C GLN A 103 -5.44 -15.06 9.89
N LEU A 104 -5.38 -14.73 11.19
CA LEU A 104 -4.70 -15.53 12.20
C LEU A 104 -5.28 -16.95 12.32
N SER A 105 -6.59 -17.09 12.17
CA SER A 105 -7.24 -18.41 12.18
C SER A 105 -6.81 -19.27 10.98
N ARG A 106 -6.74 -18.69 9.77
CA ARG A 106 -6.24 -19.38 8.56
C ARG A 106 -4.80 -19.83 8.69
N ILE A 107 -3.93 -18.97 9.23
CA ILE A 107 -2.51 -19.32 9.47
C ILE A 107 -2.39 -20.53 10.40
N LYS A 108 -3.23 -20.62 11.44
CA LYS A 108 -3.26 -21.78 12.35
C LYS A 108 -3.75 -23.06 11.67
N GLU A 109 -4.60 -22.96 10.64
CA GLU A 109 -5.08 -24.10 9.87
C GLU A 109 -4.04 -24.59 8.87
N GLU A 110 -3.30 -23.69 8.21
CA GLU A 110 -2.18 -24.01 7.30
C GLU A 110 -1.02 -24.73 8.00
N ALA A 111 -0.85 -24.51 9.31
CA ALA A 111 0.20 -25.12 10.12
C ALA A 111 -0.15 -26.52 10.66
N LYS A 112 -1.33 -27.07 10.34
CA LYS A 112 -1.77 -28.43 10.74
C LYS A 112 -1.53 -29.44 9.63
#